data_AF-A0A699XAB6-F1
#
_entry.id   AF-A0A699XAB6-F1
#
_cell.length_a   1.000
_cell.length_b   1.000
_cell.length_c   1.000
_cell.angle_alpha   90.00
_cell.angle_beta   90.00
_cell.angle_gamma   90.00
#
_symmetry.space_group_name_H-M   'P 1'
#
loop_
_entity.id
_entity.type
_entity.pdbx_description
1 polymer ?
#
loop_
_entity_poly.entity_id
_entity_poly.type
_entity_poly.pdbx_seq_one_letter_code
_entity_poly.pdbx_strand_id
1 'polypeptide(L)' 'LVNSVKAAYPGSGSEAIVYPACGGQAACGGISYDNSASQGTAAVVKAVTAYNQKCPNTQIVLIGYSQVRCLMGVT' A
#
# COMPACT_ATOMS: atom_id res chain seq x y z
N LEU A 1 -1.45 12.57 -4.15
CA LEU A 1 -2.80 12.05 -3.83
C LEU A 1 -3.04 11.92 -2.33
N VAL A 2 -2.18 11.23 -1.56
CA VAL A 2 -2.33 11.10 -0.09
C VAL A 2 -2.46 12.46 0.60
N ASN A 3 -1.59 13.42 0.27
CA ASN A 3 -1.64 14.76 0.85
C ASN A 3 -2.96 15.51 0.54
N SER A 4 -3.55 15.27 -0.64
CA SER A 4 -4.84 15.86 -1.01
C SER A 4 -5.98 15.30 -0.16
N VAL A 5 -5.96 14.00 0.15
CA VAL A 5 -6.94 13.38 1.06
C VAL A 5 -6.78 13.93 2.47
N LYS A 6 -5.54 14.07 2.96
CA LYS A 6 -5.27 14.65 4.28
C LYS A 6 -5.74 16.10 4.40
N ALA A 7 -5.58 16.88 3.34
CA ALA A 7 -6.07 18.25 3.29
C ALA A 7 -7.61 18.31 3.27
N ALA A 8 -8.28 17.36 2.59
CA ALA A 8 -9.74 17.29 2.51
C ALA A 8 -10.40 16.75 3.79
N TYR A 9 -9.71 15.89 4.54
CA TYR A 9 -10.21 15.25 5.76
C TYR A 9 -9.26 15.49 6.94
N PRO A 10 -9.39 16.62 7.65
CA PRO A 10 -8.58 16.92 8.83
C PRO A 10 -8.73 15.82 9.90
N GLY A 11 -7.62 15.36 10.46
CA GLY A 11 -7.58 14.25 11.42
C GLY A 11 -7.38 12.86 10.79
N SER A 12 -7.28 12.77 9.46
CA SER A 12 -6.91 11.52 8.80
C SER A 12 -5.43 11.17 8.99
N GLY A 13 -5.18 9.91 9.34
CA GLY A 13 -3.84 9.30 9.37
C GLY A 13 -3.42 8.80 7.99
N SER A 14 -2.12 8.63 7.78
CA SER A 14 -1.59 8.03 6.56
C SER A 14 -0.37 7.16 6.88
N GLU A 15 -0.35 5.94 6.39
CA GLU A 15 0.77 5.01 6.53
C GLU A 15 1.18 4.49 5.14
N ALA A 16 2.49 4.39 4.91
CA ALA A 16 3.02 3.84 3.68
C ALA A 16 3.16 2.31 3.81
N ILE A 17 2.74 1.58 2.80
CA ILE A 17 2.98 0.13 2.74
C ILE A 17 4.43 -0.10 2.38
N VAL A 18 5.18 -0.69 3.31
CA VAL A 18 6.59 -1.04 3.10
C VAL A 18 6.65 -2.42 2.46
N TYR A 19 7.12 -2.46 1.22
CA TYR A 19 7.37 -3.68 0.46
C TYR A 19 8.50 -3.43 -0.56
N PRO A 20 9.06 -4.46 -1.21
CA PRO A 20 10.24 -4.31 -2.07
C PRO A 20 10.12 -3.29 -3.21
N ALA A 21 8.90 -3.06 -3.72
CA ALA A 21 8.63 -2.13 -4.83
C ALA A 21 9.62 -2.26 -6.00
N CYS A 22 10.00 -3.50 -6.30
CA CYS A 22 11.04 -3.84 -7.25
C CYS A 22 10.47 -4.53 -8.50
N GLY A 23 11.22 -4.44 -9.60
CA GLY A 23 10.94 -5.10 -10.87
C GLY A 23 12.16 -5.81 -11.46
N GLY A 24 13.11 -6.21 -10.61
CA GLY A 24 14.37 -6.85 -11.01
C GLY A 24 15.58 -5.90 -11.05
N GLN A 25 15.42 -4.63 -10.71
CA GLN A 25 16.54 -3.68 -10.68
C GLN A 25 17.45 -3.94 -9.47
N ALA A 26 18.76 -3.82 -9.67
CA ALA A 26 19.75 -3.97 -8.59
C ALA A 26 19.54 -2.95 -7.45
N ALA A 27 19.04 -1.76 -7.75
CA ALA A 27 18.78 -0.69 -6.78
C ALA A 27 17.74 -1.06 -5.70
N CYS A 28 16.89 -2.05 -5.96
CA CYS A 28 15.85 -2.52 -5.05
C CYS A 28 16.05 -3.99 -4.63
N GLY A 29 17.30 -4.48 -4.71
CA GLY A 29 17.67 -5.83 -4.28
C GLY A 29 17.50 -6.92 -5.34
N GLY A 30 17.20 -6.57 -6.60
CA GLY A 30 17.08 -7.53 -7.70
C GLY A 30 15.85 -8.43 -7.62
N ILE A 31 14.87 -8.11 -6.77
CA ILE A 31 13.65 -8.89 -6.61
C ILE A 31 12.79 -8.75 -7.87
N SER A 32 12.37 -9.89 -8.44
CA SER A 32 11.52 -9.91 -9.63
C SER A 32 10.20 -9.18 -9.39
N TYR A 33 9.61 -8.65 -10.47
CA TYR A 33 8.32 -7.96 -10.42
C TYR A 33 7.25 -8.79 -9.72
N ASP A 34 7.12 -10.07 -10.06
CA ASP A 34 6.10 -10.97 -9.50
C ASP A 34 6.32 -11.25 -8.01
N ASN A 35 7.57 -11.41 -7.57
CA ASN A 35 7.88 -11.60 -6.15
C ASN A 35 7.64 -10.31 -5.35
N SER A 36 8.02 -9.16 -5.90
CA SER A 36 7.73 -7.85 -5.30
C SER A 36 6.23 -7.62 -5.22
N ALA A 37 5.49 -7.98 -6.26
CA ALA A 37 4.05 -7.89 -6.35
C ALA A 37 3.36 -8.73 -5.27
N SER A 38 3.68 -10.01 -5.18
CA SER A 38 3.12 -10.92 -4.17
C SER A 38 3.39 -10.44 -2.75
N GLN A 39 4.63 -10.00 -2.46
CA GLN A 39 4.99 -9.45 -1.16
C GLN A 39 4.26 -8.13 -0.86
N GLY A 40 4.07 -7.28 -1.88
CA GLY A 40 3.30 -6.04 -1.77
C GLY A 40 1.84 -6.31 -1.40
N THR A 41 1.18 -7.25 -2.07
CA THR A 41 -0.20 -7.63 -1.76
C THR A 41 -0.32 -8.16 -0.32
N ALA A 42 0.59 -9.03 0.11
CA ALA A 42 0.60 -9.54 1.48
C ALA A 42 0.82 -8.42 2.52
N ALA A 43 1.70 -7.46 2.23
CA ALA A 43 1.96 -6.31 3.08
C ALA A 43 0.73 -5.39 3.20
N VAL A 44 0.03 -5.12 2.09
CA VAL A 44 -1.23 -4.36 2.10
C VAL A 44 -2.26 -5.04 2.98
N VAL A 45 -2.52 -6.34 2.76
CA VAL A 45 -3.50 -7.11 3.54
C VAL A 45 -3.15 -7.05 5.03
N LYS A 46 -1.90 -7.31 5.39
CA LYS A 46 -1.45 -7.26 6.78
C LYS A 46 -1.67 -5.89 7.41
N ALA A 47 -1.32 -4.80 6.72
CA ALA A 47 -1.47 -3.44 7.23
C ALA A 47 -2.95 -3.07 7.42
N VAL A 48 -3.78 -3.34 6.40
CA VAL A 48 -5.22 -3.05 6.45
C VAL A 48 -5.91 -3.87 7.54
N THR A 49 -5.63 -5.17 7.64
CA THR A 49 -6.21 -6.03 8.68
C THR A 49 -5.78 -5.60 10.08
N ALA A 50 -4.49 -5.31 10.29
CA ALA A 50 -4.00 -4.85 11.59
C ALA A 50 -4.60 -3.48 11.99
N TYR A 51 -4.77 -2.57 11.03
CA TYR A 51 -5.38 -1.27 11.27
C TYR A 51 -6.88 -1.39 11.57
N ASN A 52 -7.60 -2.22 10.82
CA ASN A 52 -9.01 -2.50 11.05
C ASN A 52 -9.27 -3.19 12.40
N GLN A 53 -8.36 -4.07 12.85
CA GLN A 53 -8.45 -4.66 14.19
C GLN A 53 -8.28 -3.63 15.32
N LYS A 54 -7.42 -2.63 15.12
CA LYS A 54 -7.23 -1.54 16.09
C LYS A 54 -8.39 -0.55 16.07
N CYS A 55 -8.90 -0.23 14.89
CA CYS A 55 -9.89 0.81 14.68
C CYS A 55 -10.99 0.34 13.70
N PRO A 56 -11.91 -0.56 14.12
CA PRO A 56 -12.85 -1.24 13.23
C PRO A 56 -13.88 -0.33 12.55
N ASN A 57 -14.10 0.86 13.11
CA ASN A 57 -15.04 1.85 12.56
C ASN A 57 -14.34 2.91 11.67
N THR A 58 -13.03 2.78 11.43
CA THR A 58 -12.31 3.75 10.58
C THR A 58 -12.53 3.45 9.10
N GLN A 59 -12.78 4.49 8.33
CA GLN A 59 -12.80 4.39 6.87
C GLN A 59 -11.36 4.32 6.33
N ILE A 60 -11.05 3.26 5.60
CA ILE A 60 -9.71 3.02 5.04
C ILE A 60 -9.73 3.39 3.55
N VAL A 61 -8.85 4.32 3.16
CA VAL A 61 -8.64 4.69 1.76
C VAL A 61 -7.30 4.16 1.30
N LEU A 62 -7.34 3.37 0.23
CA LEU A 62 -6.23 2.62 -0.33
C LEU A 62 -5.76 3.32 -1.61
N ILE A 63 -4.56 3.90 -1.59
CA ILE A 63 -4.00 4.66 -2.73
C ILE A 63 -2.77 3.96 -3.30
N GLY A 64 -2.95 3.31 -4.46
CA GLY A 64 -1.87 2.65 -5.20
C GLY A 64 -1.48 3.40 -6.48
N TYR A 65 -0.18 3.48 -6.76
CA TYR A 65 0.37 4.04 -8.01
C TYR A 65 1.18 2.99 -8.76
N SER A 66 1.05 2.95 -10.09
CA SER A 66 1.76 2.00 -10.97
C SER A 66 1.58 0.54 -10.53
N GLN A 67 2.66 -0.20 -10.26
CA GLN A 67 2.66 -1.60 -9.81
C GLN A 67 1.63 -1.83 -8.70
N VAL A 68 1.64 -0.98 -7.67
CA VAL A 68 0.77 -1.10 -6.48
C VAL A 68 -0.72 -1.05 -6.83
N ARG A 69 -1.12 -0.32 -7.89
CA ARG A 69 -2.53 -0.28 -8.32
C ARG A 69 -3.01 -1.65 -8.79
N CYS A 70 -2.19 -2.36 -9.56
CA CYS A 70 -2.49 -3.72 -10.00
C CYS A 70 -2.53 -4.68 -8.82
N LEU A 71 -1.62 -4.53 -7.84
CA LEU A 71 -1.59 -5.36 -6.63
C LEU A 71 -2.85 -5.22 -5.77
N MET A 72 -3.38 -4.00 -5.68
CA MET A 72 -4.51 -3.67 -4.83
C MET A 72 -5.87 -3.96 -5.51
N GLY A 73 -5.88 -4.45 -6.75
CA GLY A 73 -7.11 -4.80 -7.48
C GLY A 73 -8.00 -3.61 -7.80
N VAL A 74 -7.46 -2.38 -7.73
CA VAL A 74 -8.20 -1.14 -8.01
C VAL A 74 -8.00 -0.80 -9.49
N THR A 75 -8.85 -1.36 -10.36
CA THR A 75 -8.91 -0.99 -11.79
C THR A 75 -9.49 0.41 -11.98
#